data_AF-A0A838V0F8-F1
#
_entry.id   AF-A0A838V0F8-F1
#
_cell.length_a   1.000
_cell.length_b   1.000
_cell.length_c   1.000
_cell.angle_alpha   90.00
_cell.angle_beta   90.00
_cell.angle_gamma   90.00
#
_symmetry.space_group_name_H-M   'P 1'
#
loop_
_entity.id
_entity.type
_entity.pdbx_description
1 polymer ?
#
loop_
_entity_poly.entity_id
_entity_poly.type
_entity_poly.pdbx_seq_one_letter_code
_entity_poly.pdbx_strand_id
1 'polypeptide(L)'
;LGPRLRPPAALFFRGLALTERIVRRLGAGAVRAATAASAVATPQRAIGFVVVAAGACLVASQFLDYHGVEIGQSAYAGLHGVAKPPTVDVQTAGQAHSYLLAPLGVVAIVLGLLCARRERGWFGLGVIASGLVSIAVILLVDLPHGLDAGAETSRFAGASAVLDNGFYAELSAAGGLVLAGLLYYARPCLIRINSSGRAASARRRRPRRPDSSPGRVARSA
;
A
#
# COMPACT_ATOMS: atom_id res chain seq x y z
N LEU A 1 14.32 -8.03 54.56
CA LEU A 1 13.92 -6.71 54.02
C LEU A 1 13.20 -5.92 55.12
N GLY A 2 13.86 -4.93 55.71
CA GLY A 2 13.37 -4.22 56.89
C GLY A 2 12.11 -3.38 56.65
N PRO A 3 11.33 -3.07 57.70
CA PRO A 3 10.05 -2.36 57.62
C PRO A 3 10.11 -1.00 56.90
N ARG A 4 11.28 -0.36 56.80
CA ARG A 4 11.51 0.91 56.12
C ARG A 4 11.54 0.83 54.58
N LEU A 5 11.71 -0.36 54.00
CA LEU A 5 11.75 -0.55 52.53
C LEU A 5 10.39 -0.98 51.93
N ARG A 6 9.40 -1.27 52.76
CA ARG A 6 8.03 -1.61 52.34
C ARG A 6 7.28 -0.47 51.62
N PRO A 7 7.32 0.79 52.08
CA PRO A 7 6.61 1.87 51.40
C PRO A 7 7.11 2.18 49.97
N PRO A 8 8.42 2.27 49.68
CA PRO A 8 8.89 2.55 48.32
C PRO A 8 8.62 1.37 47.36
N ALA A 9 8.75 0.13 47.84
CA ALA A 9 8.39 -1.05 47.04
C ALA A 9 6.89 -1.08 46.69
N ALA A 10 6.02 -0.74 47.66
CA ALA A 10 4.57 -0.67 47.42
C ALA A 10 4.19 0.46 46.43
N LEU A 11 4.86 1.60 46.49
CA LEU A 11 4.69 2.69 45.52
C LEU A 11 5.16 2.29 44.12
N PHE A 12 6.30 1.59 44.02
CA PHE A 12 6.83 1.08 42.77
C PHE A 12 5.86 0.10 42.09
N PHE A 13 5.38 -0.92 42.81
CA PHE A 13 4.42 -1.89 42.25
C PHE A 13 3.07 -1.27 41.92
N ARG A 14 2.60 -0.26 42.68
CA ARG A 14 1.40 0.50 42.34
C ARG A 14 1.59 1.34 41.08
N GLY A 15 2.76 1.95 40.92
CA GLY A 15 3.13 2.66 39.69
C GLY A 15 3.09 1.73 38.48
N LEU A 16 3.72 0.56 38.59
CA LEU A 16 3.77 -0.47 37.54
C LEU A 16 2.37 -0.99 37.17
N ALA A 17 1.50 -1.21 38.16
CA ALA A 17 0.11 -1.60 37.93
C ALA A 17 -0.72 -0.49 37.27
N LEU A 18 -0.40 0.78 37.55
CA LEU A 18 -1.06 1.93 36.94
C LEU A 18 -0.64 2.08 35.47
N THR A 19 0.66 1.97 35.17
CA THR A 19 1.16 1.95 33.79
C THR A 19 0.61 0.78 33.00
N GLU A 20 0.53 -0.43 33.57
CA GLU A 20 -0.10 -1.57 32.91
C GLU A 20 -1.58 -1.29 32.57
N ARG A 21 -2.34 -0.70 33.50
CA ARG A 21 -3.74 -0.32 33.26
C ARG A 21 -3.87 0.75 32.18
N ILE A 22 -2.98 1.75 32.16
CA ILE A 22 -2.96 2.79 31.13
C ILE A 22 -2.65 2.17 29.77
N VAL A 23 -1.61 1.34 29.66
CA VAL A 23 -1.22 0.65 28.41
C VAL A 23 -2.36 -0.24 27.90
N ARG A 24 -3.01 -1.03 28.78
CA ARG A 24 -4.16 -1.86 28.39
C ARG A 24 -5.35 -1.03 27.92
N ARG A 25 -5.62 0.12 28.55
CA ARG A 25 -6.72 1.03 28.14
C ARG A 25 -6.42 1.71 26.80
N LEU A 26 -5.20 2.17 26.60
CA LEU A 26 -4.75 2.74 25.33
C LEU A 26 -4.81 1.69 24.21
N GLY A 27 -4.32 0.47 24.47
CA GLY A 27 -4.42 -0.65 23.54
C GLY A 27 -5.87 -0.99 23.20
N ALA A 28 -6.76 -1.05 24.19
CA ALA A 28 -8.18 -1.30 23.95
C ALA A 28 -8.88 -0.16 23.19
N GLY A 29 -8.45 1.10 23.39
CA GLY A 29 -8.90 2.25 22.63
C GLY A 29 -8.45 2.20 21.18
N ALA A 30 -7.18 1.92 20.94
CA ALA A 30 -6.59 1.76 19.62
C ALA A 30 -7.26 0.62 18.83
N VAL A 31 -7.53 -0.53 19.46
CA VAL A 31 -8.24 -1.65 18.83
C VAL A 31 -9.67 -1.26 18.47
N ARG A 32 -10.39 -0.52 19.33
CA ARG A 32 -11.74 -0.05 19.03
C ARG A 32 -11.76 0.98 17.91
N ALA A 33 -10.81 1.92 17.91
CA ALA A 33 -10.66 2.90 16.84
C ALA A 33 -10.33 2.21 15.51
N ALA A 34 -9.40 1.25 15.51
CA ALA A 34 -9.07 0.44 14.33
C ALA A 34 -10.28 -0.40 13.86
N THR A 35 -11.07 -0.94 14.78
CA THR A 35 -12.28 -1.72 14.44
C THR A 35 -13.37 -0.81 13.85
N ALA A 36 -13.60 0.36 14.44
CA ALA A 36 -14.55 1.34 13.93
C ALA A 36 -14.11 1.89 12.56
N ALA A 37 -12.81 2.16 12.37
CA ALA A 37 -12.24 2.51 11.08
C ALA A 37 -12.40 1.38 10.06
N SER A 38 -12.20 0.11 10.47
CA SER A 38 -12.36 -1.06 9.60
C SER A 38 -13.81 -1.34 9.20
N ALA A 39 -14.78 -0.85 9.98
CA ALA A 39 -16.21 -0.94 9.65
C ALA A 39 -16.60 -0.01 8.49
N VAL A 40 -15.82 1.04 8.23
CA VAL A 40 -16.07 2.03 7.16
C VAL A 40 -15.08 1.86 6.01
N ALA A 41 -13.82 1.57 6.31
CA ALA A 41 -12.76 1.28 5.35
C ALA A 41 -12.34 -0.19 5.47
N THR A 42 -13.00 -1.08 4.74
CA THR A 42 -12.52 -2.47 4.65
C THR A 42 -11.10 -2.45 4.06
N PRO A 43 -10.15 -3.26 4.57
CA PRO A 43 -8.77 -3.30 4.05
C PRO A 43 -8.72 -3.47 2.54
N GLN A 44 -9.67 -4.24 2.00
CA GLN A 44 -9.86 -4.41 0.57
C GLN A 44 -10.14 -3.11 -0.18
N ARG A 45 -11.05 -2.26 0.31
CA ARG A 45 -11.35 -0.96 -0.30
C ARG A 45 -10.15 -0.04 -0.20
N ALA A 46 -9.45 -0.03 0.93
CA ALA A 46 -8.24 0.76 1.11
C ALA A 46 -7.17 0.38 0.08
N ILE A 47 -6.89 -0.91 -0.11
CA ILE A 47 -5.94 -1.38 -1.13
C ILE A 47 -6.43 -1.02 -2.54
N GLY A 48 -7.73 -1.20 -2.83
CA GLY A 48 -8.33 -0.79 -4.10
C GLY A 48 -8.13 0.71 -4.40
N PHE A 49 -8.31 1.58 -3.40
CA PHE A 49 -8.04 3.01 -3.53
C PHE A 49 -6.56 3.32 -3.75
N VAL A 50 -5.65 2.61 -3.09
CA VAL A 50 -4.20 2.74 -3.33
C VAL A 50 -3.86 2.36 -4.78
N VAL A 51 -4.46 1.29 -5.31
CA VAL A 51 -4.29 0.90 -6.73
C VAL A 51 -4.81 2.00 -7.66
N VAL A 52 -5.99 2.57 -7.38
CA VAL A 52 -6.55 3.68 -8.17
C VAL A 52 -5.62 4.90 -8.13
N ALA A 53 -5.11 5.26 -6.95
CA ALA A 53 -4.19 6.38 -6.79
C ALA A 53 -2.88 6.14 -7.54
N ALA A 54 -2.29 4.95 -7.43
CA ALA A 54 -1.08 4.58 -8.16
C ALA A 54 -1.31 4.59 -9.68
N GLY A 55 -2.44 4.06 -10.16
CA GLY A 55 -2.81 4.12 -11.57
C GLY A 55 -3.01 5.56 -12.08
N ALA A 56 -3.63 6.42 -11.27
CA ALA A 56 -3.77 7.84 -11.60
C ALA A 56 -2.42 8.57 -11.62
N CYS A 57 -1.51 8.27 -10.69
CA CYS A 57 -0.13 8.77 -10.73
C CYS A 57 0.60 8.33 -11.99
N LEU A 58 0.43 7.07 -12.42
CA LEU A 58 1.03 6.56 -13.67
C LEU A 58 0.48 7.26 -14.92
N VAL A 59 -0.80 7.65 -14.92
CA VAL A 59 -1.38 8.46 -16.00
C VAL A 59 -0.86 9.89 -15.94
N ALA A 60 -0.80 10.49 -14.76
CA ALA A 60 -0.38 11.88 -14.58
C ALA A 60 1.11 12.06 -14.92
N SER A 61 1.95 11.07 -14.63
CA SER A 61 3.38 11.13 -14.91
C SER A 61 3.71 11.20 -16.40
N GLN A 62 2.79 10.76 -17.27
CA GLN A 62 2.92 10.89 -18.73
C GLN A 62 3.05 12.35 -19.21
N PHE A 63 2.63 13.29 -18.37
CA PHE A 63 2.64 14.72 -18.66
C PHE A 63 3.74 15.46 -17.88
N LEU A 64 4.60 14.74 -17.16
CA LEU A 64 5.74 15.31 -16.47
C LEU A 64 6.99 15.19 -17.34
N ASP A 65 7.88 16.16 -17.19
CA ASP A 65 9.22 16.13 -17.76
C ASP A 65 9.95 14.90 -17.21
N TYR A 66 10.44 14.07 -18.11
CA TYR A 66 11.08 12.79 -17.78
C TYR A 66 12.55 12.76 -18.21
N HIS A 67 12.90 13.52 -19.24
CA HIS A 67 14.24 13.60 -19.81
C HIS A 67 14.59 15.05 -20.10
N GLY A 68 15.88 15.36 -19.95
CA GLY A 68 16.49 16.53 -20.55
C GLY A 68 18.00 16.34 -20.72
N VAL A 69 18.61 17.18 -21.55
CA VAL A 69 20.05 17.21 -21.77
C VAL A 69 20.63 18.44 -21.09
N GLU A 70 21.52 18.24 -20.14
CA GLU A 70 22.23 19.32 -19.47
C GLU A 70 23.55 19.63 -20.19
N ILE A 71 23.83 20.91 -20.40
CA ILE A 71 25.03 21.37 -21.10
C ILE A 71 26.10 21.82 -20.12
N GLY A 72 27.31 21.28 -20.26
CA GLY A 72 28.49 21.81 -19.59
C GLY A 72 28.54 21.52 -18.08
N GLN A 73 27.93 20.42 -17.63
CA GLN A 73 27.83 20.00 -16.21
C GLN A 73 29.11 20.21 -15.39
N SER A 74 30.29 19.88 -15.95
CA SER A 74 31.58 20.05 -15.28
C SER A 74 31.90 21.50 -14.89
N ALA A 75 31.43 22.48 -15.67
CA ALA A 75 31.62 23.90 -15.37
C ALA A 75 30.71 24.41 -14.24
N TYR A 76 29.65 23.66 -13.90
CA TYR A 76 28.70 23.98 -12.83
C TYR A 76 28.91 23.14 -11.56
N ALA A 77 29.93 22.27 -11.56
CA ALA A 77 30.26 21.45 -10.40
C ALA A 77 30.56 22.32 -9.16
N GLY A 78 29.86 22.08 -8.06
CA GLY A 78 30.03 22.85 -6.81
C GLY A 78 29.21 24.15 -6.73
N LEU A 79 28.45 24.50 -7.77
CA LEU A 79 27.63 25.72 -7.82
C LEU A 79 26.13 25.49 -7.55
N HIS A 80 25.74 24.34 -6.98
CA HIS A 80 24.33 23.89 -6.84
C HIS A 80 23.35 24.89 -6.18
N GLY A 81 23.84 25.92 -5.47
CA GLY A 81 23.03 26.98 -4.87
C GLY A 81 23.11 28.36 -5.56
N VAL A 82 23.94 28.51 -6.59
CA VAL A 82 24.21 29.78 -7.29
C VAL A 82 23.83 29.70 -8.77
N ALA A 83 24.14 28.58 -9.42
CA ALA A 83 23.85 28.36 -10.83
C ALA A 83 23.60 26.87 -11.10
N LYS A 84 22.71 26.59 -12.05
CA LYS A 84 22.43 25.23 -12.55
C LYS A 84 22.85 25.14 -14.02
N PRO A 85 23.31 23.97 -14.48
CA PRO A 85 23.55 23.76 -15.90
C PRO A 85 22.25 24.00 -16.67
N PRO A 86 22.29 24.68 -17.82
CA PRO A 86 21.12 24.84 -18.66
C PRO A 86 20.69 23.48 -19.22
N THR A 87 19.39 23.21 -19.15
CA THR A 87 18.76 22.00 -19.68
C THR A 87 18.07 22.30 -21.00
N VAL A 88 18.34 21.50 -22.02
CA VAL A 88 17.73 21.56 -23.37
C VAL A 88 17.08 20.22 -23.70
N ASP A 89 16.34 20.18 -24.81
CA ASP A 89 15.66 18.98 -25.32
C ASP A 89 14.81 18.27 -24.25
N VAL A 90 14.10 19.07 -23.45
CA VAL A 90 13.21 18.56 -22.41
C VAL A 90 12.03 17.86 -23.08
N GLN A 91 11.81 16.60 -22.71
CA GLN A 91 10.72 15.79 -23.23
C GLN A 91 9.88 15.23 -22.07
N THR A 92 8.57 15.26 -22.29
CA THR A 92 7.63 14.58 -21.39
C THR A 92 7.67 13.07 -21.61
N ALA A 93 7.35 12.28 -20.59
CA ALA A 93 7.38 10.82 -20.71
C ALA A 93 6.44 10.32 -21.83
N GLY A 94 5.24 10.90 -21.93
CA GLY A 94 4.27 10.55 -22.97
C GLY A 94 4.78 10.79 -24.40
N GLN A 95 5.64 11.80 -24.61
CA GLN A 95 6.27 12.05 -25.91
C GLN A 95 7.33 11.01 -26.28
N ALA A 96 8.08 10.51 -25.29
CA ALA A 96 9.13 9.53 -25.52
C ALA A 96 8.59 8.16 -25.97
N HIS A 97 7.43 7.74 -25.46
CA HIS A 97 6.88 6.40 -25.72
C HIS A 97 5.38 6.41 -26.08
N SER A 98 4.94 7.45 -26.81
CA SER A 98 3.57 7.55 -27.39
C SER A 98 2.44 7.30 -26.38
N TYR A 99 2.60 7.77 -25.15
CA TYR A 99 1.64 7.60 -24.06
C TYR A 99 1.28 6.13 -23.73
N LEU A 100 2.16 5.16 -24.03
CA LEU A 100 1.91 3.73 -23.83
C LEU A 100 1.56 3.34 -22.38
N LEU A 101 2.10 4.04 -21.38
CA LEU A 101 1.82 3.78 -19.97
C LEU A 101 0.47 4.36 -19.51
N ALA A 102 -0.09 5.34 -20.22
CA ALA A 102 -1.42 5.90 -19.93
C ALA A 102 -2.54 4.83 -19.96
N PRO A 103 -2.72 4.01 -21.02
CA PRO A 103 -3.73 2.97 -21.04
C PRO A 103 -3.49 1.91 -19.96
N LEU A 104 -2.23 1.59 -19.63
CA LEU A 104 -1.92 0.69 -18.50
C LEU A 104 -2.37 1.28 -17.16
N GLY A 105 -2.16 2.57 -16.94
CA GLY A 105 -2.67 3.30 -15.78
C GLY A 105 -4.20 3.29 -15.70
N VAL A 106 -4.89 3.46 -16.82
CA VAL A 106 -6.37 3.36 -16.88
C VAL A 106 -6.84 1.95 -16.55
N VAL A 107 -6.19 0.91 -17.09
CA VAL A 107 -6.49 -0.49 -16.76
C VAL A 107 -6.29 -0.74 -15.26
N ALA A 108 -5.20 -0.24 -14.68
CA ALA A 108 -4.94 -0.34 -13.25
C ALA A 108 -6.03 0.36 -12.40
N ILE A 109 -6.50 1.55 -12.81
CA ILE A 109 -7.62 2.24 -12.16
C ILE A 109 -8.88 1.37 -12.17
N VAL A 110 -9.24 0.82 -13.33
CA VAL A 110 -10.41 -0.05 -13.46
C VAL A 110 -10.28 -1.28 -12.56
N LEU A 111 -9.12 -1.92 -12.54
CA LEU A 111 -8.84 -3.06 -11.66
C LEU A 111 -8.91 -2.67 -10.18
N GLY A 112 -8.40 -1.50 -9.79
CA GLY A 112 -8.49 -0.97 -8.42
C GLY A 112 -9.93 -0.73 -7.98
N LEU A 113 -10.77 -0.18 -8.85
CA LEU A 113 -12.21 -0.02 -8.61
C LEU A 113 -12.93 -1.37 -8.48
N LEU A 114 -12.55 -2.36 -9.30
CA LEU A 114 -13.08 -3.72 -9.19
C LEU A 114 -12.63 -4.42 -7.91
N CYS A 115 -11.38 -4.24 -7.50
CA CYS A 115 -10.85 -4.68 -6.21
C CYS A 115 -11.65 -4.12 -5.04
N ALA A 116 -12.03 -2.84 -5.08
CA ALA A 116 -12.84 -2.20 -4.04
C ALA A 116 -14.29 -2.73 -3.96
N ARG A 117 -14.82 -3.29 -5.06
CA ARG A 117 -16.22 -3.75 -5.18
C ARG A 117 -16.40 -5.26 -5.11
N ARG A 118 -15.41 -6.07 -5.52
CA ARG A 118 -15.54 -7.52 -5.72
C ARG A 118 -14.42 -8.29 -5.03
N GLU A 119 -14.78 -9.33 -4.30
CA GLU A 119 -13.80 -10.20 -3.61
C GLU A 119 -13.26 -11.29 -4.55
N ARG A 120 -12.42 -10.91 -5.52
CA ARG A 120 -11.72 -11.88 -6.39
C ARG A 120 -10.23 -11.60 -6.39
N GLY A 121 -9.42 -12.59 -5.99
CA GLY A 121 -7.96 -12.45 -5.92
C GLY A 121 -7.27 -12.21 -7.26
N TRP A 122 -7.91 -12.58 -8.37
CA TRP A 122 -7.35 -12.53 -9.71
C TRP A 122 -7.27 -11.09 -10.23
N PHE A 123 -8.04 -10.16 -9.66
CA PHE A 123 -7.81 -8.72 -9.90
C PHE A 123 -6.46 -8.26 -9.36
N GLY A 124 -5.99 -8.81 -8.22
CA GLY A 124 -4.65 -8.54 -7.71
C GLY A 124 -3.56 -9.00 -8.67
N LEU A 125 -3.72 -10.18 -9.27
CA LEU A 125 -2.82 -10.67 -10.33
C LEU A 125 -2.82 -9.75 -11.55
N GLY A 126 -3.99 -9.25 -11.97
CA GLY A 126 -4.08 -8.27 -13.05
C GLY A 126 -3.33 -6.98 -12.73
N VAL A 127 -3.44 -6.47 -11.50
CA VAL A 127 -2.72 -5.27 -11.04
C VAL A 127 -1.21 -5.51 -11.01
N ILE A 128 -0.76 -6.67 -10.51
CA ILE A 128 0.65 -7.07 -10.51
C ILE A 128 1.15 -7.11 -11.96
N ALA A 129 0.42 -7.77 -12.86
CA ALA A 129 0.79 -7.86 -14.26
C ALA A 129 0.89 -6.47 -14.91
N SER A 130 -0.07 -5.56 -14.67
CA SER A 130 0.03 -4.19 -15.18
C SER A 130 1.25 -3.46 -14.65
N GLY A 131 1.54 -3.58 -13.34
CA GLY A 131 2.72 -2.94 -12.74
C GLY A 131 4.04 -3.51 -13.29
N LEU A 132 4.14 -4.83 -13.48
CA LEU A 132 5.33 -5.46 -14.05
C LEU A 132 5.54 -5.09 -15.52
N VAL A 133 4.48 -5.02 -16.32
CA VAL A 133 4.55 -4.54 -17.70
C VAL A 133 5.02 -3.08 -17.73
N SER A 134 4.47 -2.22 -16.87
CA SER A 134 4.93 -0.83 -16.76
C SER A 134 6.40 -0.75 -16.36
N ILE A 135 6.86 -1.50 -15.35
CA ILE A 135 8.29 -1.55 -14.98
C ILE A 135 9.16 -2.02 -16.16
N ALA A 136 8.71 -3.04 -16.91
CA ALA A 136 9.45 -3.54 -18.05
C ALA A 136 9.58 -2.47 -19.15
N VAL A 137 8.51 -1.74 -19.46
CA VAL A 137 8.55 -0.60 -20.40
C VAL A 137 9.52 0.47 -19.89
N ILE A 138 9.40 0.86 -18.62
CA ILE A 138 10.27 1.89 -18.01
C ILE A 138 11.74 1.50 -18.07
N LEU A 139 12.10 0.23 -17.80
CA LEU A 139 13.50 -0.18 -17.77
C LEU A 139 14.08 -0.52 -19.16
N LEU A 140 13.26 -1.04 -20.08
CA LEU A 140 13.72 -1.48 -21.39
C LEU A 140 13.60 -0.42 -22.48
N VAL A 141 12.70 0.55 -22.30
CA VAL A 141 12.44 1.62 -23.27
C VAL A 141 12.83 2.96 -22.67
N ASP A 142 12.27 3.32 -21.52
CA ASP A 142 12.42 4.70 -21.02
C ASP A 142 13.81 4.93 -20.43
N LEU A 143 14.36 4.00 -19.64
CA LEU A 143 15.70 4.17 -19.08
C LEU A 143 16.79 4.35 -20.16
N PRO A 144 16.88 3.52 -21.22
CA PRO A 144 17.90 3.72 -22.25
C PRO A 144 17.67 4.98 -23.09
N HIS A 145 16.42 5.31 -23.46
CA HIS A 145 16.15 6.54 -24.23
C HIS A 145 16.44 7.80 -23.40
N GLY A 146 16.12 7.78 -22.11
CA GLY A 146 16.30 8.93 -21.21
C GLY A 146 17.75 9.16 -20.78
N LEU A 147 18.65 8.25 -21.12
CA LEU A 147 20.09 8.39 -20.92
C LEU A 147 20.84 8.63 -22.24
N ASP A 148 20.13 8.74 -23.36
CA ASP A 148 20.72 9.05 -24.66
C ASP A 148 20.68 10.57 -24.91
N ALA A 149 21.84 11.20 -24.85
CA ALA A 149 21.99 12.63 -25.14
C ALA A 149 21.93 12.94 -26.66
N GLY A 150 21.95 11.90 -27.50
CA GLY A 150 21.71 12.00 -28.94
C GLY A 150 22.54 13.07 -29.64
N ALA A 151 21.88 13.85 -30.51
CA ALA A 151 22.50 14.87 -31.35
C ALA A 151 23.14 16.02 -30.55
N GLU A 152 22.73 16.24 -29.30
CA GLU A 152 23.23 17.34 -28.48
C GLU A 152 24.69 17.14 -28.06
N THR A 153 25.17 15.89 -27.99
CA THR A 153 26.59 15.57 -27.78
C THR A 153 27.51 16.10 -28.89
N SER A 154 26.98 16.29 -30.10
CA SER A 154 27.73 16.84 -31.23
C SER A 154 27.69 18.37 -31.29
N ARG A 155 26.69 18.99 -30.66
CA ARG A 155 26.44 20.44 -30.68
C ARG A 155 27.09 21.15 -29.50
N PHE A 156 27.11 20.49 -28.34
CA PHE A 156 27.54 21.09 -27.09
C PHE A 156 28.59 20.23 -26.38
N ALA A 157 29.70 20.86 -25.99
CA ALA A 157 30.73 20.20 -25.20
C ALA A 157 30.20 19.92 -23.79
N GLY A 158 30.32 18.66 -23.35
CA GLY A 158 29.85 18.23 -22.03
C GLY A 158 28.32 18.11 -21.91
N ALA A 159 27.63 17.85 -23.02
CA ALA A 159 26.22 17.46 -22.99
C ALA A 159 26.05 16.10 -22.30
N SER A 160 25.17 16.03 -21.31
CA SER A 160 24.83 14.81 -20.59
C SER A 160 23.31 14.69 -20.46
N ALA A 161 22.77 13.53 -20.83
CA ALA A 161 21.38 13.23 -20.58
C ALA A 161 21.15 12.98 -19.08
N VAL A 162 20.03 13.46 -18.59
CA VAL A 162 19.60 13.26 -17.20
C VAL A 162 18.13 12.87 -17.16
N LEU A 163 17.82 11.99 -16.20
CA LEU A 163 16.46 11.59 -15.89
C LEU A 163 15.86 12.58 -14.89
N ASP A 164 14.66 13.05 -15.17
CA ASP A 164 13.93 14.00 -14.33
C ASP A 164 12.83 13.29 -13.52
N ASN A 165 12.07 14.06 -12.76
CA ASN A 165 11.06 13.61 -11.81
C ASN A 165 9.96 12.75 -12.46
N GLY A 166 9.65 12.95 -13.75
CA GLY A 166 8.71 12.12 -14.50
C GLY A 166 9.09 10.64 -14.50
N PHE A 167 10.37 10.33 -14.72
CA PHE A 167 10.90 8.95 -14.69
C PHE A 167 10.67 8.28 -13.32
N TYR A 168 11.04 8.98 -12.25
CA TYR A 168 10.90 8.45 -10.90
C TYR A 168 9.44 8.35 -10.46
N ALA A 169 8.57 9.24 -10.94
CA ALA A 169 7.14 9.17 -10.70
C ALA A 169 6.53 7.92 -11.35
N GLU A 170 6.89 7.61 -12.60
CA GLU A 170 6.46 6.39 -13.31
C GLU A 170 6.92 5.12 -12.62
N LEU A 171 8.22 5.06 -12.29
CA LEU A 171 8.81 3.92 -11.61
C LEU A 171 8.16 3.68 -10.24
N SER A 172 7.93 4.76 -9.49
CA SER A 172 7.27 4.69 -8.18
C SER A 172 5.81 4.27 -8.29
N ALA A 173 5.07 4.78 -9.29
CA ALA A 173 3.69 4.40 -9.53
C ALA A 173 3.58 2.92 -9.93
N ALA A 174 4.43 2.45 -10.84
CA ALA A 174 4.47 1.06 -11.28
C ALA A 174 4.89 0.10 -10.14
N GLY A 175 5.89 0.47 -9.34
CA GLY A 175 6.26 -0.26 -8.12
C GLY A 175 5.13 -0.29 -7.10
N GLY A 176 4.43 0.84 -6.92
CA GLY A 176 3.24 0.94 -6.08
C GLY A 176 2.11 0.00 -6.53
N LEU A 177 1.88 -0.14 -7.84
CA LEU A 177 0.93 -1.11 -8.39
C LEU A 177 1.32 -2.55 -8.06
N VAL A 178 2.60 -2.93 -8.26
CA VAL A 178 3.07 -4.28 -7.92
C VAL A 178 2.87 -4.57 -6.44
N LEU A 179 3.27 -3.66 -5.56
CA LEU A 179 3.14 -3.84 -4.11
C LEU A 179 1.68 -3.89 -3.66
N ALA A 180 0.83 -3.00 -4.15
CA ALA A 180 -0.59 -2.99 -3.83
C ALA A 180 -1.32 -4.23 -4.39
N GLY A 181 -0.95 -4.68 -5.58
CA GLY A 181 -1.45 -5.91 -6.19
C GLY A 181 -1.05 -7.16 -5.41
N LEU A 182 0.21 -7.24 -4.97
CA LEU A 182 0.71 -8.30 -4.08
C LEU A 182 -0.03 -8.31 -2.74
N LEU A 183 -0.21 -7.14 -2.12
CA LEU A 183 -0.94 -7.01 -0.86
C LEU A 183 -2.41 -7.45 -1.02
N TYR A 184 -3.04 -7.09 -2.14
CA TYR A 184 -4.40 -7.51 -2.48
C TYR A 184 -4.49 -9.02 -2.76
N TYR A 185 -3.50 -9.59 -3.46
CA TYR A 185 -3.49 -11.01 -3.83
C TYR A 185 -3.19 -11.90 -2.61
N ALA A 186 -2.17 -11.55 -1.85
CA ALA A 186 -1.72 -12.31 -0.68
C ALA A 186 -2.78 -12.37 0.40
N ARG A 187 -3.73 -11.40 0.43
CA ARG A 187 -4.79 -11.23 1.44
C ARG A 187 -4.34 -11.81 2.77
N PRO A 188 -3.34 -11.20 3.45
CA PRO A 188 -2.75 -11.80 4.64
C PRO A 188 -3.90 -12.24 5.51
N CYS A 189 -4.01 -13.56 5.70
CA CYS A 189 -5.05 -14.19 6.47
C CYS A 189 -5.00 -13.49 7.82
N LEU A 190 -5.83 -12.46 8.01
CA LEU A 190 -6.06 -11.87 9.31
C LEU A 190 -6.52 -13.07 10.09
N ILE A 191 -5.62 -13.51 10.98
CA ILE A 191 -5.79 -14.65 11.86
C ILE A 191 -7.27 -14.67 12.20
N ARG A 192 -7.95 -15.77 11.88
CA ARG A 192 -9.35 -16.01 12.26
C ARG A 192 -9.40 -16.01 13.78
N ILE A 193 -9.28 -14.84 14.41
CA ILE A 193 -9.37 -14.67 15.85
C ILE A 193 -10.88 -14.77 16.12
N ASN A 194 -11.30 -16.00 16.39
CA ASN A 194 -12.51 -16.37 17.12
C ASN A 194 -13.88 -16.18 16.45
N SER A 195 -14.05 -16.65 15.21
CA SER A 195 -15.39 -17.12 14.78
C SER A 195 -15.72 -18.52 15.31
N SER A 196 -14.70 -19.38 15.51
CA SER A 196 -14.86 -20.70 16.14
C SER A 196 -15.23 -20.61 17.63
N GLY A 197 -14.68 -19.64 18.36
CA GLY A 197 -15.02 -19.40 19.78
C GLY A 197 -16.46 -18.92 20.01
N ARG A 198 -17.00 -18.05 19.13
CA ARG A 198 -18.40 -17.62 19.22
C ARG A 198 -19.39 -18.71 18.80
N ALA A 199 -19.08 -19.48 17.76
CA ALA A 199 -19.90 -20.63 17.37
C ALA A 199 -19.92 -21.74 18.43
N ALA A 200 -18.77 -22.01 19.07
CA ALA A 200 -18.67 -22.94 20.19
C ALA A 200 -19.40 -22.44 21.45
N SER A 201 -19.33 -21.13 21.74
CA SER A 201 -20.05 -20.51 22.86
C SER A 201 -21.57 -20.49 22.63
N ALA A 202 -22.02 -20.23 21.40
CA ALA A 202 -23.44 -20.32 21.02
C ALA A 202 -23.98 -21.75 21.15
N ARG A 203 -23.18 -22.78 20.84
CA ARG A 203 -23.55 -24.19 21.10
C ARG A 203 -23.63 -24.53 22.59
N ARG A 204 -22.76 -23.95 23.43
CA ARG A 204 -22.80 -24.17 24.90
C ARG A 204 -23.95 -23.45 25.61
N ARG A 205 -24.49 -22.38 25.01
CA ARG A 205 -25.64 -21.64 25.55
C ARG A 205 -27.00 -22.18 25.10
N ARG A 206 -27.05 -23.25 24.31
CA ARG A 206 -28.32 -23.91 24.00
C ARG A 206 -28.82 -24.56 25.30
N PRO A 207 -29.99 -24.15 25.84
CA PRO A 207 -30.56 -24.80 27.01
C PRO A 207 -30.72 -26.29 26.69
N ARG A 208 -30.19 -27.18 27.54
CA ARG A 208 -30.56 -28.59 27.51
C ARG A 208 -32.07 -28.63 27.68
N ARG A 209 -32.78 -28.97 26.60
CA ARG A 209 -34.21 -29.23 26.65
C ARG A 209 -34.40 -30.36 27.67
N PRO A 210 -35.18 -30.18 28.75
CA PRO A 210 -35.48 -31.26 29.67
C PRO A 210 -36.22 -32.34 28.88
N ASP A 211 -35.73 -33.58 28.91
CA ASP A 211 -36.47 -34.75 28.44
C ASP A 211 -37.69 -34.94 29.35
N SER A 212 -38.77 -34.25 29.03
CA SER A 212 -40.08 -34.52 29.57
C SER A 212 -40.69 -35.68 28.78
N SER A 213 -40.39 -36.91 29.21
CA SER A 213 -41.25 -38.06 28.94
C SER A 213 -41.79 -38.60 30.27
N PRO A 214 -42.86 -38.01 30.83
CA PRO A 214 -43.65 -38.68 31.84
C PRO A 214 -44.77 -39.50 31.18
N GLY A 215 -44.71 -40.82 31.39
CA GLY A 215 -45.88 -41.67 31.60
C GLY A 215 -46.92 -41.78 30.48
N ARG A 216 -46.88 -42.89 29.75
CA ARG A 216 -48.09 -43.52 29.21
C ARG A 216 -48.23 -44.93 29.78
N VAL A 217 -48.54 -44.99 31.08
CA VAL A 217 -49.16 -46.15 31.74
C VAL A 217 -50.57 -45.73 32.13
N ALA A 218 -51.56 -46.23 31.38
CA ALA A 218 -52.98 -46.45 31.74
C ALA A 218 -53.76 -46.63 30.42
N ARG A 219 -54.14 -47.86 30.05
CA ARG A 219 -55.41 -48.58 30.36
C ARG A 219 -56.53 -48.31 29.35
N SER A 220 -57.31 -49.39 29.12
CA SER A 220 -58.54 -49.53 28.29
C SER A 220 -58.24 -50.00 26.86
N ALA A 221 -58.81 -51.09 26.34
CA ALA A 221 -59.87 -52.00 26.78
C ALA A 221 -59.58 -53.42 26.26
#